data_AF-A0A9N9QVH5-F1
#
_entry.id   AF-A0A9N9QVH5-F1
#
_cell.length_a   1.000
_cell.length_b   1.000
_cell.length_c   1.000
_cell.angle_alpha   90.00
_cell.angle_beta   90.00
_cell.angle_gamma   90.00
#
_symmetry.space_group_name_H-M   'P 1'
#
loop_
_entity.id
_entity.type
_entity.pdbx_description
1 polymer ?
#
loop_
_entity_poly.entity_id
_entity_poly.type
_entity_poly.pdbx_seq_one_letter_code
_entity_poly.pdbx_strand_id
1 'polypeptide(L)'
;MEVSLYNSTVCRLCGEENDNGTFLYSSEENNQNLSELINTYLPIKVSDDGHLPRTICPGCTIQLEANVEFLTLIINGQVKYYSIKK
;
A
#
# COMPACT_ATOMS: atom_id res chain seq x y z
N MET A 1 23.03 -16.76 4.90
CA MET A 1 21.73 -17.39 5.21
C MET A 1 20.69 -16.41 4.73
N GLU A 2 19.92 -16.73 3.68
CA GLU A 2 18.79 -15.87 3.30
C GLU A 2 17.71 -16.01 4.37
N VAL A 3 17.35 -14.90 5.01
CA VAL A 3 16.23 -14.86 5.94
C VAL A 3 14.96 -14.64 5.10
N SER A 4 14.08 -15.63 5.07
CA SER A 4 12.75 -15.48 4.47
C SER A 4 11.77 -14.97 5.54
N LEU A 5 11.07 -13.88 5.22
CA LEU A 5 10.03 -13.27 6.05
C LEU A 5 8.63 -13.48 5.47
N TYR A 6 8.51 -14.31 4.43
CA TYR A 6 7.29 -14.45 3.63
C TYR A 6 6.06 -14.86 4.46
N ASN A 7 6.24 -15.70 5.48
CA ASN A 7 5.18 -16.12 6.41
C ASN A 7 5.34 -15.50 7.81
N SER A 8 6.10 -14.42 7.95
CA SER A 8 6.24 -13.71 9.22
C SER A 8 5.04 -12.79 9.49
N THR A 9 4.93 -12.32 10.73
CA THR A 9 3.96 -11.30 11.15
C THR A 9 4.52 -9.88 11.04
N VAL A 10 5.67 -9.70 10.39
CA VAL A 10 6.29 -8.39 10.20
C VAL A 10 5.53 -7.59 9.15
N CYS A 11 5.25 -6.32 9.42
CA CYS A 11 4.64 -5.41 8.47
C CYS A 11 5.60 -5.10 7.31
N ARG A 12 5.13 -5.27 6.06
CA ARG A 12 5.90 -4.98 4.83
C ARG A 12 6.34 -3.52 4.70
N LEU A 13 5.63 -2.58 5.34
CA LEU A 13 5.89 -1.14 5.20
C LEU A 13 6.79 -0.57 6.30
N CYS A 14 6.54 -0.91 7.57
CA CYS A 14 7.30 -0.34 8.69
C CYS A 14 8.30 -1.31 9.34
N GLY A 15 8.23 -2.61 9.07
CA GLY A 15 9.13 -3.60 9.66
C GLY A 15 8.80 -4.01 11.10
N GLU A 16 7.68 -3.55 11.67
CA GLU A 16 7.22 -3.92 13.02
C GLU A 16 6.42 -5.23 13.01
N GLU A 17 6.54 -6.05 14.06
CA GLU A 17 5.71 -7.25 14.25
C GLU A 17 4.25 -6.89 14.55
N ASN A 18 3.32 -7.56 13.88
CA ASN A 18 1.88 -7.37 14.06
C ASN A 18 1.07 -8.61 13.61
N ASP A 19 0.40 -9.24 14.56
CA ASP A 19 -0.42 -10.45 14.29
C ASP A 19 -1.74 -10.14 13.56
N ASN A 20 -2.14 -8.87 13.47
CA ASN A 20 -3.40 -8.40 12.86
C ASN A 20 -3.17 -7.74 11.50
N GLY A 21 -2.17 -8.19 10.75
CA GLY A 21 -1.85 -7.63 9.43
C GLY A 21 -2.84 -8.03 8.33
N THR A 22 -3.12 -7.11 7.41
CA THR A 22 -3.93 -7.37 6.20
C THR A 22 -3.04 -7.83 5.05
N PHE A 23 -3.44 -8.87 4.32
CA PHE A 23 -2.69 -9.37 3.18
C PHE A 23 -2.65 -8.37 2.01
N LEU A 24 -1.46 -8.18 1.45
CA LEU A 24 -1.20 -7.34 0.27
C LEU A 24 -1.80 -7.91 -1.01
N TYR A 25 -1.72 -9.23 -1.15
CA TYR A 25 -2.06 -9.98 -2.35
C TYR A 25 -3.24 -10.91 -2.01
N SER A 26 -4.44 -10.34 -1.89
CA SER A 26 -5.66 -11.14 -1.77
C SER A 26 -6.29 -11.34 -3.14
N SER A 27 -6.74 -12.57 -3.42
CA SER A 27 -7.52 -12.90 -4.62
C SER A 27 -9.00 -12.57 -4.48
N GLU A 28 -9.44 -12.06 -3.33
CA GLU A 28 -10.84 -11.72 -3.08
C GLU A 28 -11.20 -10.40 -3.78
N GLU A 29 -12.17 -10.45 -4.70
CA GLU A 29 -12.63 -9.34 -5.54
C GLU A 29 -13.13 -8.10 -4.76
N ASN A 30 -13.36 -8.22 -3.45
CA ASN A 30 -13.89 -7.16 -2.60
C ASN A 30 -12.84 -6.45 -1.72
N ASN A 31 -11.59 -6.92 -1.68
CA ASN A 31 -10.56 -6.19 -0.95
C ASN A 31 -9.89 -5.17 -1.86
N GLN A 32 -9.76 -3.94 -1.36
CA GLN A 32 -8.92 -2.91 -1.97
C GLN A 32 -7.56 -3.52 -2.29
N ASN A 33 -7.10 -3.37 -3.53
CA ASN A 33 -5.83 -3.94 -3.95
C ASN A 33 -4.68 -3.11 -3.35
N LEU A 34 -4.33 -3.41 -2.10
CA LEU A 34 -3.30 -2.70 -1.33
C LEU A 34 -1.97 -2.66 -2.10
N SER A 35 -1.64 -3.74 -2.80
CA SER A 35 -0.44 -3.80 -3.64
C SER A 35 -0.47 -2.76 -4.77
N GLU A 36 -1.62 -2.57 -5.43
CA GLU A 36 -1.80 -1.55 -6.46
C GLU A 36 -1.72 -0.14 -5.88
N LEU A 37 -2.36 0.10 -4.73
CA LEU A 37 -2.30 1.40 -4.05
C LEU A 37 -0.86 1.77 -3.67
N ILE A 38 -0.12 0.84 -3.07
CA ILE A 38 1.29 1.04 -2.74
C ILE A 38 2.09 1.35 -4.00
N ASN A 39 1.96 0.50 -5.03
CA ASN A 39 2.69 0.66 -6.28
C ASN A 39 2.35 1.95 -7.03
N THR A 40 1.15 2.50 -6.83
CA THR A 40 0.69 3.73 -7.49
C THR A 40 1.14 4.97 -6.73
N TYR A 41 1.01 4.98 -5.40
CA TYR A 41 1.09 6.21 -4.60
C TYR A 41 2.35 6.32 -3.72
N LEU A 42 3.03 5.20 -3.40
CA LEU A 42 4.24 5.22 -2.57
C LEU A 42 5.52 5.14 -3.42
N PRO A 43 6.66 5.65 -2.91
CA PRO A 43 7.95 5.60 -3.61
C PRO A 43 8.63 4.22 -3.51
N ILE A 44 7.86 3.13 -3.44
CA ILE A 44 8.34 1.76 -3.36
C ILE A 44 7.53 0.87 -4.30
N LYS A 45 8.07 -0.30 -4.63
CA LYS A 45 7.34 -1.33 -5.36
C LYS A 45 7.21 -2.60 -4.54
N VAL A 46 6.02 -3.18 -4.59
CA VAL A 46 5.70 -4.45 -3.94
C VAL A 46 5.16 -5.43 -4.96
N SER A 47 5.65 -6.66 -4.87
CA SER A 47 5.21 -7.81 -5.64
C SER A 47 5.33 -9.03 -4.77
N ASP A 48 4.54 -10.06 -5.07
CA ASP A 48 4.71 -11.36 -4.42
C ASP A 48 6.02 -11.99 -4.92
N ASP A 49 7.05 -11.94 -4.08
CA ASP A 49 8.41 -12.40 -4.35
C ASP A 49 8.76 -13.71 -3.61
N GLY A 50 7.86 -14.22 -2.76
CA GLY A 50 8.12 -15.41 -1.94
C GLY A 50 9.13 -15.24 -0.80
N HIS A 51 9.65 -14.02 -0.56
CA HIS A 51 10.72 -13.77 0.40
C HIS A 51 10.37 -12.71 1.45
N LEU A 52 9.75 -11.61 1.04
CA LEU A 52 9.44 -10.47 1.91
C LEU A 52 8.03 -10.59 2.51
N PRO A 53 7.73 -9.86 3.60
CA PRO A 53 6.42 -9.97 4.24
C PRO A 53 5.27 -9.63 3.30
N ARG A 54 4.15 -10.35 3.45
CA ARG A 54 2.95 -10.24 2.61
C ARG A 54 1.78 -9.53 3.29
N THR A 55 2.02 -8.92 4.45
CA THR A 55 1.00 -8.22 5.25
C THR A 55 1.40 -6.79 5.58
N ILE A 56 0.40 -5.93 5.80
CA ILE A 56 0.56 -4.57 6.33
C ILE A 56 -0.16 -4.49 7.68
N CYS A 57 0.45 -3.86 8.69
CA CYS A 57 -0.22 -3.60 9.96
C CYS A 57 -1.31 -2.50 9.82
N PRO A 58 -2.31 -2.47 10.73
CA PRO A 58 -3.41 -1.50 10.66
C PRO A 58 -2.95 -0.04 10.58
N GLY A 59 -1.88 0.34 11.29
CA GLY A 59 -1.35 1.71 11.27
C GLY A 59 -0.83 2.12 9.90
N CYS A 60 -0.12 1.23 9.21
CA CYS A 60 0.35 1.49 7.85
C CYS A 60 -0.78 1.46 6.82
N THR A 61 -1.82 0.65 7.01
CA THR A 61 -3.03 0.67 6.17
C THR A 61 -3.75 2.01 6.25
N ILE A 62 -4.00 2.52 7.46
CA ILE A 62 -4.64 3.83 7.68
C ILE A 62 -3.83 4.94 6.98
N GLN A 63 -2.50 4.91 7.12
CA GLN A 63 -1.67 5.94 6.49
C GLN A 63 -1.58 5.80 4.97
N LEU A 64 -1.64 4.60 4.42
CA LEU A 64 -1.73 4.40 2.98
C LEU A 64 -3.02 5.03 2.42
N GLU A 65 -4.17 4.76 3.05
CA GLU A 65 -5.46 5.34 2.66
C GLU A 65 -5.45 6.87 2.73
N ALA A 66 -4.94 7.44 3.83
CA ALA A 66 -4.82 8.89 3.99
C ALA A 66 -3.90 9.52 2.92
N ASN A 67 -2.81 8.85 2.54
CA ASN A 67 -1.94 9.30 1.45
C ASN A 67 -2.64 9.27 0.09
N VAL A 68 -3.38 8.19 -0.20
CA VAL A 68 -4.16 8.05 -1.44
C VAL A 68 -5.18 9.18 -1.57
N GLU A 69 -5.93 9.46 -0.50
CA GLU A 69 -6.93 10.54 -0.48
C GLU A 69 -6.28 11.91 -0.70
N PHE A 70 -5.20 12.20 0.03
CA PHE A 70 -4.49 13.47 -0.07
C PHE A 70 -3.89 13.69 -1.47
N LEU A 71 -3.23 12.68 -2.03
CA LEU A 71 -2.64 12.77 -3.36
C LEU A 71 -3.71 12.90 -4.45
N THR A 72 -4.82 12.19 -4.33
CA THR A 72 -5.98 12.32 -5.23
C THR A 72 -6.55 13.74 -5.19
N LEU A 73 -6.67 14.32 -4.01
CA LEU A 73 -7.12 15.70 -3.84
C LEU A 73 -6.18 16.69 -4.56
N ILE A 74 -4.87 16.54 -4.40
CA ILE A 74 -3.88 17.40 -5.07
C ILE A 74 -4.01 17.27 -6.60
N ILE A 75 -4.04 16.04 -7.12
CA ILE A 75 -4.13 15.76 -8.56
C ILE A 75 -5.40 16.38 -9.14
N ASN A 76 -6.55 16.15 -8.50
CA ASN A 76 -7.83 16.69 -8.95
C ASN A 76 -7.86 18.21 -8.91
N GLY A 77 -7.22 18.83 -7.90
CA GLY A 77 -7.00 20.27 -7.84
C GLY A 77 -6.25 20.79 -9.07
N GLN A 78 -5.16 20.11 -9.46
CA GLN A 78 -4.39 20.49 -10.65
C GLN A 78 -5.20 20.33 -11.94
N VAL A 79 -5.88 19.20 -12.12
CA VAL A 79 -6.76 18.97 -13.28
C VAL A 79 -7.78 20.09 -13.42
N LYS A 80 -8.43 20.48 -12.32
CA LYS A 80 -9.41 21.58 -12.31
C LYS A 80 -8.80 22.90 -12.76
N TYR A 81 -7.59 23.25 -12.33
CA TYR A 81 -6.92 24.47 -12.78
C TYR A 81 -6.64 24.47 -14.29
N TYR A 82 -6.28 23.33 -14.87
CA TYR A 82 -6.09 23.23 -16.32
C TYR A 82 -7.40 23.30 -17.11
N SER A 83 -8.52 22.83 -16.54
CA SER A 83 -9.84 22.93 -17.19
C SER A 83 -10.42 24.35 -17.18
N ILE A 84 -10.09 25.19 -16.20
CA ILE A 84 -10.59 26.57 -16.08
C ILE A 84 -9.86 27.55 -17.02
N LYS A 85 -8.62 27.23 -17.44
CA LYS A 85 -7.82 28.09 -18.34
C LYS A 85 -8.22 28.01 -19.82
N LYS A 86 -9.41 27.50 -20.14
CA LYS A 86 -9.94 27.38 -21.50
C LYS A 86 -11.18 28.25 -21.66
#